data_AF-A0A6L6HL60-F1
#
_entry.id   AF-A0A6L6HL60-F1
#
_cell.length_a   1.000
_cell.length_b   1.000
_cell.length_c   1.000
_cell.angle_alpha   90.00
_cell.angle_beta   90.00
_cell.angle_gamma   90.00
#
_symmetry.space_group_name_H-M   'P 1'
#
loop_
_entity.id
_entity.type
_entity.pdbx_description
1 polymer ?
#
loop_
_entity_poly.entity_id
_entity_poly.type
_entity_poly.pdbx_seq_one_letter_code
_entity_poly.pdbx_strand_id
1 'polypeptide(L)' 'MNTQSLPPVDELLWSWPSVCKAAKEEWAKGFALSIAKQSKRRNWRPSPKQHALMMRMVNEVYRHRGDFDGQDDFEVIE' A
#
# COMPACT_ATOMS: atom_id res chain seq x y z
N MET A 1 -7.78 1.66 22.72
CA MET A 1 -6.61 2.20 21.98
C MET A 1 -6.30 1.19 20.88
N ASN A 2 -6.67 1.45 19.62
CA ASN A 2 -6.40 0.51 18.53
C ASN A 2 -4.90 0.50 18.24
N THR A 3 -4.19 -0.45 18.82
CA THR A 3 -2.80 -0.76 18.46
C THR A 3 -2.81 -1.47 17.12
N GLN A 4 -3.03 -0.74 16.02
CA GLN A 4 -2.80 -1.31 14.70
C GLN A 4 -1.31 -1.57 14.56
N SER A 5 -0.93 -2.83 14.77
CA SER A 5 0.39 -3.34 14.41
C SER A 5 0.59 -3.09 12.91
N LEU A 6 1.77 -2.58 12.52
CA LEU A 6 2.08 -2.44 11.11
C LEU A 6 2.04 -3.83 10.45
N PRO A 7 1.38 -3.97 9.29
CA PRO A 7 1.37 -5.24 8.57
C PRO A 7 2.79 -5.63 8.18
N PRO A 8 3.10 -6.93 8.04
CA PRO A 8 4.42 -7.37 7.62
C PRO A 8 4.84 -6.70 6.30
N VAL A 9 6.13 -6.39 6.18
CA VAL A 9 6.68 -5.73 4.98
C VAL A 9 6.40 -6.54 3.71
N ASP A 10 6.41 -7.86 3.81
CA ASP A 10 6.13 -8.77 2.68
C ASP A 10 4.73 -8.58 2.10
N GLU A 11 3.73 -8.40 2.96
CA GLU A 11 2.34 -8.12 2.56
C GLU A 11 2.23 -6.76 1.86
N LEU A 12 2.91 -5.74 2.38
CA LEU A 12 2.97 -4.44 1.72
C LEU A 12 3.69 -4.51 0.37
N LEU A 13 4.72 -5.34 0.26
CA LEU A 13 5.47 -5.57 -0.97
C LEU A 13 4.64 -6.33 -2.02
N TRP A 14 3.76 -7.24 -1.59
CA TRP A 14 2.83 -7.93 -2.47
C TRP A 14 1.88 -6.95 -3.18
N SER A 15 1.35 -5.96 -2.46
CA SER A 15 0.50 -4.90 -3.03
C SER A 15 1.27 -3.77 -3.72
N TRP A 16 2.60 -3.77 -3.63
CA TRP A 16 3.45 -2.66 -4.08
C TRP A 16 3.39 -2.36 -5.59
N PRO A 17 3.24 -3.35 -6.50
CA PRO A 17 3.04 -3.07 -7.92
C PRO A 17 1.82 -2.16 -8.17
N SER A 18 0.76 -2.28 -7.36
CA SER A 18 -0.42 -1.42 -7.46
C SER A 18 -0.11 0.01 -6.97
N VAL A 19 0.67 0.15 -5.90
CA VAL A 19 1.16 1.46 -5.42
C VAL A 19 1.99 2.18 -6.49
N CYS A 20 2.91 1.47 -7.15
CA CYS A 20 3.71 2.04 -8.24
C CYS A 20 2.85 2.51 -9.43
N LYS A 21 1.72 1.87 -9.70
CA LYS A 21 0.79 2.25 -10.77
C LYS A 21 -0.14 3.40 -10.37
N ALA A 22 -0.57 3.43 -9.11
CA ALA A 22 -1.50 4.42 -8.60
C ALA A 22 -0.84 5.76 -8.21
N ALA A 23 0.46 5.76 -7.91
CA ALA A 23 1.20 6.96 -7.55
C ALA A 23 1.31 7.94 -8.73
N LYS A 24 0.48 8.98 -8.72
CA LYS A 24 0.46 10.05 -9.73
C LYS A 24 1.45 11.18 -9.41
N GLU A 25 1.55 11.54 -8.13
CA GLU A 25 2.45 12.58 -7.64
C GLU A 25 3.92 12.20 -7.83
N GLU A 26 4.74 13.15 -8.30
CA GLU A 26 6.15 12.91 -8.64
C GLU A 26 6.94 12.35 -7.45
N TRP A 27 6.76 12.95 -6.27
CA TRP A 27 7.42 12.49 -5.05
C TRP A 27 6.95 11.08 -4.65
N ALA A 28 5.64 10.81 -4.68
CA ALA A 28 5.08 9.53 -4.31
C ALA A 28 5.56 8.42 -5.25
N LYS A 29 5.62 8.71 -6.56
CA LYS A 29 6.16 7.82 -7.57
C LYS A 29 7.65 7.54 -7.34
N GLY A 30 8.43 8.59 -7.08
CA GLY A 30 9.86 8.45 -6.75
C GLY A 30 10.08 7.58 -5.53
N PHE A 31 9.29 7.79 -4.47
CA PHE A 31 9.33 6.98 -3.27
C PHE A 31 8.95 5.52 -3.57
N ALA A 32 7.83 5.28 -4.27
CA ALA A 32 7.36 3.94 -4.63
C ALA A 32 8.41 3.14 -5.41
N LEU A 33 9.01 3.77 -6.42
CA LEU A 33 10.08 3.16 -7.22
C LEU A 33 11.34 2.90 -6.40
N SER A 34 11.68 3.78 -5.45
CA SER A 34 12.84 3.58 -4.57
C SER A 34 12.70 2.33 -3.71
N ILE A 35 11.50 2.09 -3.14
CA ILE A 35 11.19 0.90 -2.35
C ILE A 35 11.18 -0.34 -3.24
N ALA A 36 10.60 -0.26 -4.44
CA ALA A 36 10.59 -1.37 -5.39
C ALA A 36 12.01 -1.81 -5.81
N LYS A 37 12.95 -0.86 -5.87
CA LYS A 37 14.37 -1.16 -6.15
C LYS A 37 15.09 -1.70 -4.93
N GLN A 38 14.89 -1.10 -3.76
CA GLN A 38 15.60 -1.47 -2.55
C GLN A 38 15.14 -2.83 -1.98
N SER A 39 13.86 -3.16 -2.09
CA SER A 39 13.28 -4.44 -1.63
C SER A 39 13.89 -5.68 -2.28
N LYS A 40 14.51 -5.54 -3.45
CA LYS A 40 15.23 -6.63 -4.12
C LYS A 40 16.58 -6.96 -3.47
N ARG A 41 17.09 -6.12 -2.57
CA ARG A 41 18.39 -6.34 -1.91
C ARG A 41 18.22 -7.39 -0.81
N ARG A 42 19.14 -8.36 -0.76
CA ARG A 42 19.18 -9.37 0.30
C ARG A 42 19.26 -8.68 1.66
N ASN A 43 18.42 -9.11 2.61
CA ASN A 43 18.31 -8.57 3.96
C ASN A 43 17.90 -7.09 4.04
N TRP A 44 17.29 -6.54 2.98
CA TRP A 44 16.73 -5.20 3.07
C TRP A 44 15.57 -5.15 4.07
N ARG A 45 15.55 -4.09 4.89
CA ARG A 45 14.44 -3.76 5.77
C ARG A 45 14.17 -2.27 5.68
N PRO A 46 12.90 -1.85 5.48
CA PRO A 46 12.56 -0.44 5.51
C PRO A 46 12.76 0.09 6.93
N SER A 47 13.10 1.38 7.05
CA SER A 47 13.03 2.07 8.33
C SER A 47 11.58 2.10 8.87
N PRO A 48 11.37 2.22 10.19
CA PRO A 48 10.01 2.30 10.76
C PRO A 48 9.14 3.40 10.13
N LYS A 49 9.75 4.54 9.78
CA LYS A 49 9.07 5.63 9.08
C LYS A 49 8.65 5.24 7.65
N GLN A 50 9.56 4.59 6.91
CA GLN A 50 9.24 4.07 5.58
C GLN A 50 8.13 3.02 5.66
N HIS A 51 8.17 2.13 6.65
CA HIS A 51 7.16 1.09 6.83
C HIS A 51 5.77 1.68 7.09
N ALA A 52 5.66 2.67 7.98
CA ALA A 52 4.41 3.38 8.21
C ALA A 52 3.90 4.10 6.94
N LEU A 53 4.82 4.69 6.15
CA LEU A 53 4.47 5.34 4.90
C LEU A 53 4.03 4.34 3.82
N MET A 54 4.72 3.20 3.70
CA MET A 54 4.33 2.10 2.81
C MET A 54 2.90 1.63 3.11
N MET A 55 2.57 1.43 4.39
CA MET A 55 1.21 1.06 4.80
C MET A 55 0.18 2.12 4.37
N ARG A 56 0.47 3.41 4.57
CA ARG A 56 -0.43 4.49 4.15
C ARG A 56 -0.67 4.50 2.64
N MET A 57 0.39 4.34 1.84
CA MET A 57 0.26 4.31 0.38
C MET A 57 -0.53 3.09 -0.10
N VAL A 58 -0.33 1.93 0.51
CA VAL A 58 -1.13 0.73 0.21
C VAL A 58 -2.60 0.95 0.57
N ASN A 59 -2.89 1.51 1.76
CA ASN A 59 -4.26 1.83 2.16
C ASN A 59 -4.92 2.85 1.22
N GLU A 60 -4.18 3.85 0.74
CA GLU A 60 -4.67 4.84 -0.22
C GLU A 60 -5.05 4.18 -1.55
N VAL A 61 -4.25 3.22 -2.04
CA VAL A 61 -4.59 2.44 -3.24
C VAL A 61 -5.89 1.66 -3.05
N TYR A 62 -6.06 0.99 -1.90
CA TYR A 62 -7.27 0.21 -1.65
C TYR A 62 -8.49 1.10 -1.42
N ARG A 63 -8.31 2.28 -0.80
CA ARG A 63 -9.36 3.28 -0.66
C ARG A 63 -9.80 3.82 -2.03
N HIS A 64 -8.85 4.14 -2.91
CA HIS A 64 -9.15 4.59 -4.26
C HIS A 64 -9.67 3.50 -5.20
N ARG A 65 -9.31 2.25 -4.95
CA ARG A 65 -9.93 1.11 -5.62
C ARG A 65 -11.39 0.90 -5.16
N GLY A 66 -11.70 1.26 -3.91
CA GLY A 66 -13.05 1.30 -3.35
C GLY A 66 -13.87 2.52 -3.79
N ASP A 67 -13.33 3.49 -4.52
CA ASP A 67 -14.15 4.53 -5.18
C ASP A 67 -14.92 3.97 -6.41
N PHE A 68 -14.73 2.68 -6.74
CA PHE A 68 -15.63 1.89 -7.59
C PHE A 68 -16.81 1.27 -6.81
N ASP A 69 -16.98 1.59 -5.53
CA ASP A 69 -18.04 1.04 -4.65
C ASP A 69 -19.28 1.95 -4.58
N GLY A 70 -19.56 2.68 -5.67
CA GLY A 70 -20.86 3.30 -5.91
C GLY A 70 -21.96 2.31 -6.31
N GLN A 71 -21.80 1.03 -5.97
CA GLN A 71 -22.81 0.00 -6.16
C GLN A 71 -22.72 -1.01 -5.01
N ASP A 72 -23.01 -0.51 -3.80
CA ASP A 72 -23.46 -1.32 -2.67
C ASP A 72 -24.87 -1.84 -2.99
N ASP A 73 -24.94 -2.81 -3.91
CA ASP A 73 -26.08 -3.71 -4.04
C ASP A 73 -25.56 -5.16 -4.09
N PHE A 74 -24.86 -5.56 -3.03
CA PHE A 74 -24.90 -6.95 -2.60
C PHE A 74 -26.18 -7.13 -1.78
N GLU A 75 -27.27 -7.48 -2.46
CA GLU A 75 -28.48 -7.95 -1.81
C GLU A 75 -28.13 -9.20 -0.98
N VAL A 76 -28.10 -9.02 0.34
CA VAL A 76 -27.96 -10.12 1.30
C VAL A 76 -29.19 -10.99 1.13
N ILE A 77 -29.00 -12.19 0.57
CA ILE A 77 -30.06 -13.19 0.46
C ILE A 77 -30.28 -13.76 1.88
N GLU A 78 -31.42 -13.44 2.49
CA GLU A 78 -31.92 -14.12 3.71
C GLU A 78 -32.52 -15.49 3.38
#